data_AF-A0A958WHG8-F1
#
_entry.id   AF-A0A958WHG8-F1
#
_cell.length_a   1.000
_cell.length_b   1.000
_cell.length_c   1.000
_cell.angle_alpha   90.00
_cell.angle_beta   90.00
_cell.angle_gamma   90.00
#
_symmetry.space_group_name_H-M   'P 1'
#
loop_
_entity.id
_entity.type
_entity.pdbx_description
1 polymer ?
#
loop_
_entity_poly.entity_id
_entity_poly.type
_entity_poly.pdbx_seq_one_letter_code
_entity_poly.pdbx_strand_id
1 'polypeptide(L)'
;MAVLAIIMFAAGIIVYLVYKLRVSLIRDYKEKHDFINANEIKRYKLVLYIFGLGVAMVINLYGAGRILEFGVWFYVRLFMSFAGATLVGYVGALILEYYYPTKLSRKLNKWRYTPRINPKTHNKMRLLSESEEDVHLDEGMQAEENVFSIDYDVWIDEKTGEVKIEKYDGHLIALRCGNCGYYTMKVVREEIIEYHDDGTPSELIKHYRCTYCKNVRATQFHISKKEGADYKLEKPHFARNTKDIDLIRVEIHSSLKGKRNYEFQTVEQAQQFLEEFDFEKGK
;
A
#
# COMPACT_ATOMS: atom_id res chain seq x y z
N MET A 1 -31.37 -11.33 16.65
CA MET A 1 -30.83 -9.96 16.50
C MET A 1 -30.04 -9.49 17.72
N ALA A 2 -30.56 -9.58 18.95
CA ALA A 2 -29.82 -9.15 20.16
C ALA A 2 -28.48 -9.87 20.35
N VAL A 3 -28.47 -11.20 20.26
CA VAL A 3 -27.24 -12.00 20.35
C VAL A 3 -26.23 -11.63 19.26
N LEU A 4 -26.71 -11.39 18.03
CA LEU A 4 -25.85 -10.98 16.92
C LEU A 4 -25.22 -9.61 17.16
N ALA A 5 -25.98 -8.64 17.68
CA ALA A 5 -25.44 -7.33 18.03
C ALA A 5 -24.32 -7.45 19.07
N ILE A 6 -24.52 -8.26 20.12
CA ILE A 6 -23.49 -8.54 21.14
C ILE A 6 -22.24 -9.16 20.50
N ILE A 7 -22.42 -10.15 19.62
CA ILE A 7 -21.31 -10.80 18.90
C ILE A 7 -20.53 -9.76 18.07
N MET A 8 -21.20 -8.84 17.37
CA MET A 8 -20.52 -7.81 16.58
C MET A 8 -19.68 -6.86 17.44
N PHE A 9 -20.22 -6.37 18.55
CA PHE A 9 -19.45 -5.52 19.46
C PHE A 9 -18.28 -6.29 20.10
N ALA A 10 -18.50 -7.53 20.53
CA ALA A 10 -17.44 -8.39 21.06
C ALA A 10 -16.33 -8.62 20.01
N ALA A 11 -16.70 -8.90 18.76
CA ALA A 11 -15.74 -9.07 17.67
C ALA A 11 -14.91 -7.79 17.43
N GLY A 12 -15.53 -6.61 17.44
CA GLY A 12 -14.80 -5.35 17.28
C GLY A 12 -13.79 -5.10 18.42
N ILE A 13 -14.19 -5.40 19.66
CA ILE A 13 -13.30 -5.32 20.83
C ILE A 13 -12.15 -6.33 20.70
N ILE A 14 -12.42 -7.57 20.31
CA ILE A 14 -11.40 -8.60 20.12
C ILE A 14 -10.39 -8.15 19.05
N VAL A 15 -10.85 -7.64 17.89
CA VAL A 15 -9.96 -7.14 16.83
C VAL A 15 -9.06 -6.02 17.35
N TYR A 16 -9.60 -5.09 18.13
CA TYR A 16 -8.82 -4.03 18.76
C TYR A 16 -7.78 -4.58 19.75
N LEU A 17 -8.17 -5.50 20.64
CA LEU A 17 -7.29 -6.09 21.63
C LEU A 17 -6.17 -6.92 21.00
N VAL A 18 -6.49 -7.73 19.98
CA VAL A 18 -5.49 -8.51 19.23
C VAL A 18 -4.48 -7.57 18.57
N TYR A 19 -4.93 -6.45 17.99
CA TYR A 19 -4.01 -5.46 17.44
C TYR A 19 -3.09 -4.87 18.52
N LYS A 20 -3.65 -4.46 19.67
CA LYS A 20 -2.86 -3.92 20.78
C LYS A 20 -1.86 -4.92 21.34
N LEU A 21 -2.27 -6.17 21.50
CA LEU A 21 -1.40 -7.26 21.93
C LEU A 21 -0.25 -7.44 20.93
N ARG A 22 -0.54 -7.48 19.63
CA ARG A 22 0.48 -7.60 18.58
C ARG A 22 1.47 -6.45 18.62
N VAL A 23 1.02 -5.21 18.79
CA VAL A 23 1.92 -4.05 18.96
C VAL A 23 2.79 -4.19 20.21
N SER A 24 2.23 -4.68 21.33
CA SER A 24 2.96 -4.86 22.58
C SER A 24 4.04 -5.93 22.49
N LEU A 25 3.85 -6.95 21.66
CA LEU A 25 4.79 -8.06 21.49
C LEU A 25 6.04 -7.66 20.69
N ILE A 26 5.94 -6.64 19.84
CA ILE A 26 7.09 -6.16 19.05
C ILE A 26 8.06 -5.43 19.98
N ARG A 27 9.30 -5.94 20.06
CA ARG A 27 10.35 -5.40 20.93
C ARG A 27 11.19 -4.33 20.25
N ASP A 28 11.58 -4.56 18.99
CA ASP A 28 12.33 -3.56 18.23
C ASP A 28 11.48 -2.32 17.98
N TYR A 29 12.03 -1.15 18.27
CA TYR A 29 11.34 0.12 18.11
C TYR A 29 11.10 0.48 16.64
N LYS A 30 12.00 0.10 15.73
CA LYS A 30 11.85 0.30 14.29
C LYS A 30 10.72 -0.55 13.73
N GLU A 31 10.74 -1.85 14.03
CA GLU A 31 9.66 -2.75 13.62
C GLU A 31 8.31 -2.32 14.19
N LYS A 32 8.29 -1.85 15.45
CA LYS A 32 7.09 -1.33 16.09
C LYS A 32 6.59 -0.07 15.39
N HIS A 33 7.49 0.85 15.05
CA HIS A 33 7.16 2.07 14.28
C HIS A 33 6.50 1.70 12.95
N ASP A 34 7.14 0.86 12.14
CA ASP A 34 6.66 0.51 10.80
C ASP A 34 5.34 -0.25 10.84
N PHE A 35 5.21 -1.17 11.78
CA PHE A 35 3.98 -1.92 11.98
C PHE A 35 2.81 -1.01 12.36
N ILE A 36 3.04 -0.02 13.24
CA ILE A 36 2.02 0.97 13.62
C ILE A 36 1.65 1.84 12.42
N ASN A 37 2.65 2.40 11.71
CA ASN A 37 2.43 3.28 10.55
C ASN A 37 1.59 2.59 9.47
N ALA A 38 1.91 1.34 9.13
CA ALA A 38 1.24 0.61 8.07
C ALA A 38 -0.18 0.11 8.41
N ASN A 39 -0.47 -0.13 9.70
CA ASN A 39 -1.67 -0.89 10.11
C ASN A 39 -2.63 -0.15 11.04
N GLU A 40 -2.22 0.84 11.82
CA GLU A 40 -3.05 1.37 12.93
C GLU A 40 -4.39 1.94 12.44
N ILE A 41 -4.34 2.85 11.47
CA ILE A 41 -5.55 3.47 10.89
C ILE A 41 -6.44 2.41 10.25
N LYS A 42 -5.86 1.49 9.47
CA LYS A 42 -6.59 0.42 8.78
C LYS A 42 -7.34 -0.48 9.78
N ARG A 43 -6.67 -0.87 10.87
CA ARG A 43 -7.26 -1.72 11.91
C ARG A 43 -8.33 -0.99 12.71
N TYR A 44 -8.14 0.29 13.02
CA TYR A 44 -9.17 1.07 13.71
C TYR A 44 -10.41 1.33 12.83
N LYS A 45 -10.22 1.61 11.53
CA LYS A 45 -11.34 1.70 10.57
C LYS A 45 -12.15 0.40 10.54
N LEU A 46 -11.48 -0.76 10.49
CA LEU A 46 -12.15 -2.06 10.57
C LEU A 46 -12.98 -2.23 11.85
N VAL A 47 -12.44 -1.85 13.02
CA VAL A 47 -13.18 -1.89 14.29
C VAL A 47 -14.43 -1.01 14.25
N LEU A 48 -14.33 0.21 13.69
CA LEU A 48 -15.47 1.12 13.56
C LEU A 48 -16.54 0.59 12.60
N TYR A 49 -16.16 -0.05 11.50
CA TYR A 49 -17.13 -0.70 10.61
C TYR A 49 -17.85 -1.87 11.31
N ILE A 50 -17.14 -2.67 12.10
CA ILE A 50 -17.73 -3.74 12.92
C ILE A 50 -18.71 -3.17 13.94
N PHE A 51 -18.36 -2.06 14.61
CA PHE A 51 -19.26 -1.38 15.54
C PHE A 51 -20.47 -0.76 14.83
N GLY A 52 -20.29 -0.18 13.65
CA GLY A 52 -21.40 0.32 12.83
C GLY A 52 -22.40 -0.79 12.47
N LEU A 53 -21.91 -1.99 12.13
CA LEU A 53 -22.76 -3.16 11.91
C LEU A 53 -23.48 -3.61 13.19
N GLY A 54 -22.79 -3.57 14.35
CA GLY A 54 -23.41 -3.80 15.65
C GLY A 54 -24.55 -2.82 15.94
N VAL A 55 -24.36 -1.53 15.68
CA VAL A 55 -25.40 -0.50 15.82
C VAL A 55 -26.58 -0.75 14.90
N ALA A 56 -26.35 -1.15 13.65
CA ALA A 56 -27.41 -1.53 12.71
C ALA A 56 -28.28 -2.68 13.27
N MET A 57 -27.66 -3.66 13.92
CA MET A 57 -28.35 -4.79 14.55
C MET A 57 -29.14 -4.37 15.80
N VAL A 58 -28.63 -3.41 16.58
CA VAL A 58 -29.34 -2.84 17.73
C VAL A 58 -30.57 -2.04 17.30
N ILE A 59 -30.46 -1.23 16.24
CA ILE A 59 -31.61 -0.52 15.67
C ILE A 59 -32.67 -1.53 15.20
N ASN A 60 -32.23 -2.65 14.62
CA ASN A 60 -33.09 -3.77 14.26
C ASN A 60 -33.57 -4.64 15.44
N LEU A 61 -33.21 -4.32 16.68
CA LEU A 61 -33.83 -4.94 17.85
C LEU A 61 -35.07 -4.15 18.28
N TYR A 62 -35.03 -2.83 18.13
CA TYR A 62 -36.13 -1.95 18.47
C TYR A 62 -37.38 -2.28 17.63
N GLY A 63 -38.51 -2.52 18.29
CA GLY A 63 -39.79 -2.82 17.63
C GLY A 63 -39.89 -4.21 16.97
N ALA A 64 -38.93 -5.13 17.19
CA ALA A 64 -38.89 -6.43 16.50
C ALA A 64 -40.11 -7.34 16.73
N GLY A 65 -40.84 -7.15 17.82
CA GLY A 65 -42.05 -7.93 18.14
C GLY A 65 -43.37 -7.28 17.70
N ARG A 66 -43.35 -6.11 17.04
CA ARG A 66 -44.55 -5.32 16.73
C ARG A 66 -44.93 -5.28 15.25
N ILE A 67 -44.10 -5.86 14.39
CA ILE A 67 -44.26 -5.79 12.93
C ILE A 67 -44.24 -7.23 12.42
N LEU A 68 -45.43 -7.78 12.17
CA LEU A 68 -45.64 -9.13 11.65
C LEU A 68 -45.84 -9.15 10.13
N GLU A 69 -46.12 -7.99 9.52
CA GLU A 69 -46.38 -7.85 8.08
C GLU A 69 -45.29 -7.00 7.39
N PHE A 70 -44.92 -7.40 6.17
CA PHE A 70 -43.98 -6.67 5.32
C PHE A 70 -44.64 -5.41 4.73
N GLY A 71 -44.68 -4.34 5.52
CA GLY A 71 -45.19 -3.02 5.11
C GLY A 71 -44.11 -1.93 5.07
N VAL A 72 -44.54 -0.67 4.95
CA VAL A 72 -43.67 0.53 4.92
C VAL A 72 -42.69 0.57 6.11
N TRP A 73 -43.12 0.08 7.29
CA TRP A 73 -42.30 0.02 8.50
C TRP A 73 -41.04 -0.84 8.37
N PHE A 74 -41.05 -1.86 7.51
CA PHE A 74 -39.85 -2.65 7.22
C PHE A 74 -38.77 -1.79 6.53
N TYR A 75 -39.15 -1.02 5.52
CA TYR A 75 -38.23 -0.13 4.78
C TYR A 75 -37.71 1.02 5.64
N VAL A 76 -38.56 1.62 6.47
CA VAL A 76 -38.16 2.68 7.41
C VAL A 76 -37.08 2.15 8.36
N ARG A 77 -37.25 0.93 8.88
CA ARG A 77 -36.27 0.31 9.78
C ARG A 77 -34.95 0.00 9.09
N LEU A 78 -35.01 -0.55 7.88
CA LEU A 78 -33.83 -0.82 7.08
C LEU A 78 -33.06 0.47 6.81
N PHE A 79 -33.74 1.54 6.41
CA PHE A 79 -33.16 2.87 6.24
C PHE A 79 -32.50 3.38 7.52
N MET A 80 -33.19 3.35 8.67
CA MET A 80 -32.63 3.79 9.95
C MET A 80 -31.39 2.99 10.36
N SER A 81 -31.37 1.70 10.04
CA SER A 81 -30.23 0.82 10.34
C SER A 81 -29.03 1.16 9.49
N PHE A 82 -29.22 1.40 8.18
CA PHE A 82 -28.16 1.89 7.30
C PHE A 82 -27.66 3.27 7.73
N ALA A 83 -28.56 4.19 8.09
CA ALA A 83 -28.20 5.51 8.58
C ALA A 83 -27.35 5.42 9.86
N GLY A 84 -27.76 4.61 10.85
CA GLY A 84 -26.99 4.39 12.08
C GLY A 84 -25.64 3.72 11.84
N ALA A 85 -25.59 2.72 10.96
CA ALA A 85 -24.34 2.06 10.59
C ALA A 85 -23.35 3.03 9.93
N THR A 86 -23.85 3.88 9.03
CA THR A 86 -23.06 4.87 8.30
C THR A 86 -22.56 5.95 9.25
N LEU A 87 -23.41 6.42 10.17
CA LEU A 87 -23.03 7.38 11.19
C LEU A 87 -21.85 6.88 12.02
N VAL A 88 -21.87 5.63 12.48
CA VAL A 88 -20.81 5.11 13.36
C VAL A 88 -19.58 4.65 12.56
N GLY A 89 -19.79 3.90 11.50
CA GLY A 89 -18.71 3.32 10.69
C GLY A 89 -18.02 4.35 9.82
N TYR A 90 -18.77 5.02 8.94
CA TYR A 90 -18.21 5.93 7.94
C TYR A 90 -17.73 7.25 8.57
N VAL A 91 -18.56 7.93 9.36
CA VAL A 91 -18.14 9.20 10.01
C VAL A 91 -16.98 8.94 10.96
N GLY A 92 -17.02 7.84 11.72
CA GLY A 92 -15.90 7.42 12.55
C GLY A 92 -14.61 7.19 11.74
N ALA A 93 -14.71 6.54 10.57
CA ALA A 93 -13.57 6.34 9.69
C ALA A 93 -13.01 7.65 9.12
N LEU A 94 -13.87 8.63 8.80
CA LEU A 94 -13.44 9.97 8.37
C LEU A 94 -12.71 10.69 9.50
N ILE A 95 -13.21 10.61 10.74
CA ILE A 95 -12.53 11.21 11.89
C ILE A 95 -11.11 10.64 12.04
N LEU A 96 -10.95 9.32 11.84
CA LEU A 96 -9.63 8.68 11.85
C LEU A 96 -8.73 9.13 10.70
N GLU A 97 -9.28 9.51 9.55
CA GLU A 97 -8.50 9.91 8.39
C GLU A 97 -7.98 11.34 8.51
N TYR A 98 -8.80 12.25 9.03
CA TYR A 98 -8.46 13.68 9.07
C TYR A 98 -7.87 14.15 10.41
N TYR A 99 -8.32 13.63 11.55
CA TYR A 99 -7.91 14.15 12.87
C TYR A 99 -6.90 13.27 13.60
N TYR A 100 -6.88 11.97 13.31
CA TYR A 100 -5.95 11.03 13.95
C TYR A 100 -4.49 11.13 13.48
N PRO A 101 -4.16 11.52 12.23
CA PRO A 101 -2.76 11.55 11.76
C PRO A 101 -1.82 12.33 12.67
N THR A 102 -2.25 13.44 13.26
CA THR A 102 -1.43 14.24 14.20
C THR A 102 -1.11 13.50 15.49
N LYS A 103 -2.03 12.67 16.00
CA LYS A 103 -1.77 11.84 17.19
C LYS A 103 -0.87 10.67 16.83
N LEU A 104 -1.08 10.08 15.66
CA LEU A 104 -0.28 9.00 15.13
C LEU A 104 1.17 9.45 14.92
N SER A 105 1.40 10.61 14.29
CA SER A 105 2.76 11.13 14.04
C SER A 105 3.53 11.37 15.34
N ARG A 106 2.91 12.00 16.36
CA ARG A 106 3.52 12.15 17.69
C ARG A 106 3.92 10.81 18.32
N LYS A 107 3.06 9.80 18.17
CA LYS A 107 3.32 8.45 18.66
C LYS A 107 4.45 7.77 17.89
N LEU A 108 4.49 7.91 16.56
CA LEU A 108 5.55 7.37 15.70
C LEU A 108 6.90 8.03 16.01
N ASN A 109 6.94 9.36 16.11
CA ASN A 109 8.14 10.11 16.48
C ASN A 109 8.72 9.67 17.83
N LYS A 110 7.86 9.37 18.81
CA LYS A 110 8.30 8.80 20.09
C LYS A 110 9.10 7.51 19.87
N TRP A 111 8.61 6.58 19.05
CA TRP A 111 9.32 5.32 18.79
C TRP A 111 10.56 5.52 17.93
N ARG A 112 10.51 6.41 16.93
CA ARG A 112 11.66 6.78 16.09
C ARG A 112 12.83 7.27 16.96
N TYR A 113 12.62 8.32 17.76
CA TYR A 113 13.67 8.98 18.54
C TYR A 113 13.96 8.38 19.92
N THR A 114 13.36 7.24 20.29
CA THR A 114 13.72 6.56 21.54
C THR A 114 15.12 5.96 21.41
N PRO A 115 16.06 6.23 22.34
CA PRO A 115 17.42 5.69 22.26
C PRO A 115 17.46 4.17 22.08
N ARG A 116 18.25 3.72 21.10
CA ARG A 116 18.47 2.29 20.87
C ARG A 116 19.42 1.71 21.91
N ILE A 117 19.32 0.40 22.12
CA ILE A 117 20.24 -0.36 22.95
C ILE A 117 21.01 -1.28 22.02
N ASN A 118 22.33 -1.22 22.07
CA ASN A 118 23.17 -2.10 21.28
C ASN A 118 22.97 -3.56 21.75
N PRO A 119 22.62 -4.51 20.85
CA PRO A 119 22.35 -5.90 21.23
C PRO A 119 23.58 -6.66 21.76
N LYS A 120 24.80 -6.25 21.37
CA LYS A 120 26.05 -6.89 21.80
C LYS A 120 26.51 -6.34 23.15
N THR A 121 26.56 -5.01 23.27
CA THR A 121 27.20 -4.33 24.42
C THR A 121 26.21 -3.89 25.49
N HIS A 122 24.91 -3.88 25.18
CA HIS A 122 23.83 -3.33 26.02
C HIS A 122 24.01 -1.84 26.36
N ASN A 123 24.90 -1.13 25.67
CA ASN A 123 25.05 0.31 25.81
C ASN A 123 23.88 1.04 25.14
N LYS A 124 23.56 2.24 25.66
CA LYS A 124 22.66 3.17 24.99
C LYS A 124 23.37 3.77 23.78
N MET A 125 22.72 3.76 22.63
CA MET A 125 23.22 4.37 21.40
C MET A 125 22.77 5.84 21.33
N ARG A 126 23.63 6.70 20.78
CA ARG A 126 23.33 8.10 20.49
C ARG A 126 22.82 8.22 19.05
N LEU A 127 21.79 9.02 18.83
CA LEU A 127 21.36 9.43 17.49
C LEU A 127 22.29 10.53 17.00
N LEU A 128 22.81 10.37 15.79
CA LEU A 128 23.63 11.38 15.13
C LEU A 128 22.74 12.50 14.58
N SER A 129 23.31 13.69 14.44
CA SER A 129 22.68 14.75 13.63
C SER A 129 22.94 14.53 12.14
N GLU A 130 22.13 15.13 11.27
CA GLU A 130 22.26 15.11 9.79
C GLU A 130 23.71 15.32 9.30
N SER A 131 24.42 16.33 9.82
CA SER A 131 25.81 16.58 9.40
C SER A 131 26.82 15.55 9.91
N GLU A 132 26.50 14.85 11.01
CA GLU A 132 27.34 13.78 11.55
C GLU A 132 27.10 12.45 10.83
N GLU A 133 25.87 12.21 10.37
CA GLU A 133 25.48 10.93 9.79
C GLU A 133 25.93 10.74 8.34
N ASP A 134 26.09 11.82 7.57
CA ASP A 134 26.63 11.80 6.20
C ASP A 134 27.90 10.94 6.05
N VAL A 135 28.77 10.95 7.07
CA VAL A 135 30.03 10.18 7.09
C VAL A 135 29.79 8.67 7.11
N HIS A 136 28.64 8.25 7.60
CA HIS A 136 28.22 6.85 7.73
C HIS A 136 27.28 6.38 6.62
N LEU A 137 26.72 7.31 5.83
CA LEU A 137 25.83 7.01 4.72
C LEU A 137 26.61 6.93 3.40
N ASP A 138 26.20 6.01 2.53
CA ASP A 138 26.74 5.98 1.18
C ASP A 138 26.17 7.12 0.31
N GLU A 139 26.84 7.45 -0.80
CA GLU A 139 26.41 8.55 -1.68
C GLU A 139 25.00 8.37 -2.24
N GLY A 140 24.54 7.12 -2.41
CA GLY A 140 23.20 6.81 -2.89
C GLY A 140 22.13 7.01 -1.82
N MET A 141 22.42 6.67 -0.57
CA MET A 141 21.58 6.95 0.61
C MET A 141 21.43 8.46 0.80
N GLN A 142 22.55 9.20 0.76
CA GLN A 142 22.53 10.67 0.79
C GLN A 142 21.71 11.22 -0.40
N ALA A 143 21.80 10.60 -1.58
CA ALA A 143 20.99 11.03 -2.73
C ALA A 143 19.49 10.78 -2.54
N GLU A 144 19.07 9.76 -1.79
CA GLU A 144 17.67 9.53 -1.42
C GLU A 144 17.15 10.60 -0.42
N GLU A 145 17.97 10.99 0.55
CA GLU A 145 17.67 12.06 1.51
C GLU A 145 17.58 13.43 0.83
N ASN A 146 18.53 13.74 -0.06
CA ASN A 146 18.54 14.96 -0.84
C ASN A 146 17.28 15.12 -1.71
N VAL A 147 16.63 14.01 -2.08
CA VAL A 147 15.36 14.04 -2.81
C VAL A 147 14.13 13.84 -1.94
N PHE A 148 14.32 13.75 -0.63
CA PHE A 148 13.33 13.54 0.41
C PHE A 148 12.48 12.28 0.22
N SER A 149 13.05 11.26 -0.42
CA SER A 149 12.34 10.01 -0.67
C SER A 149 12.43 9.05 0.50
N ILE A 150 13.62 8.96 1.09
CA ILE A 150 13.96 8.15 2.23
C ILE A 150 14.72 9.05 3.21
N ASP A 151 14.57 8.76 4.48
CA ASP A 151 15.16 9.49 5.61
C ASP A 151 15.88 8.44 6.49
N TYR A 152 17.20 8.57 6.65
CA TYR A 152 18.00 7.61 7.42
C TYR A 152 18.34 8.17 8.79
N ASP A 153 18.05 7.42 9.85
CA ASP A 153 18.56 7.73 11.18
C ASP A 153 19.82 6.87 11.44
N VAL A 154 20.94 7.51 11.77
CA VAL A 154 22.16 6.80 12.18
C VAL A 154 22.34 6.81 13.70
N TRP A 155 22.38 5.61 14.29
CA TRP A 155 22.65 5.40 15.71
C TRP A 155 24.07 4.87 15.91
N ILE A 156 24.82 5.43 16.87
CA ILE A 156 26.18 4.99 17.19
C ILE A 156 26.32 4.60 18.67
N ASP A 157 27.02 3.50 18.95
CA ASP A 157 27.52 3.19 20.29
C ASP A 157 28.90 3.83 20.46
N GLU A 158 28.97 4.96 21.15
CA GLU A 158 30.21 5.75 21.33
C GLU A 158 31.36 4.96 21.97
N LYS A 159 31.07 3.88 22.71
CA LYS A 159 32.12 3.08 23.36
C LYS A 159 32.78 2.09 22.41
N THR A 160 32.04 1.59 21.41
CA THR A 160 32.50 0.52 20.52
C THR A 160 32.63 0.94 19.06
N GLY A 161 32.03 2.09 18.69
CA GLY A 161 31.96 2.56 17.31
C GLY A 161 30.96 1.78 16.46
N GLU A 162 30.12 0.91 17.04
CA GLU A 162 29.11 0.17 16.29
C GLU A 162 27.98 1.10 15.82
N VAL A 163 27.68 1.03 14.53
CA VAL A 163 26.69 1.87 13.87
C VAL A 163 25.47 1.03 13.50
N LYS A 164 24.26 1.55 13.77
CA LYS A 164 22.97 1.01 13.33
C LYS A 164 22.25 2.07 12.51
N ILE A 165 22.03 1.76 11.22
CA ILE A 165 21.30 2.63 10.30
C ILE A 165 19.84 2.16 10.22
N GLU A 166 18.89 3.07 10.41
CA GLU A 166 17.45 2.79 10.32
C GLU A 166 16.80 3.62 9.21
N LYS A 167 16.04 2.97 8.33
CA LYS A 167 15.43 3.58 7.13
C LYS A 167 13.97 3.99 7.34
N TYR A 168 13.60 5.24 7.08
CA TYR A 168 12.23 5.75 7.17
C TYR A 168 11.73 6.31 5.83
N ASP A 169 10.41 6.24 5.61
CA ASP A 169 9.81 6.84 4.41
C ASP A 169 9.87 8.37 4.52
N GLY A 170 10.39 9.01 3.47
CA GLY A 170 10.42 10.46 3.35
C GLY A 170 9.05 11.05 3.01
N HIS A 171 9.01 12.37 2.85
CA HIS A 171 7.77 13.09 2.55
C HIS A 171 7.47 13.17 1.04
N LEU A 172 8.44 12.89 0.16
CA LEU A 172 8.25 12.81 -1.28
C LEU A 172 8.30 11.35 -1.75
N ILE A 173 7.49 11.03 -2.75
CA ILE A 173 7.51 9.70 -3.35
C ILE A 173 8.46 9.72 -4.53
N ALA A 174 9.51 8.91 -4.48
CA ALA A 174 10.38 8.62 -5.61
C ALA A 174 10.35 7.12 -5.92
N LEU A 175 10.51 6.78 -7.19
CA LEU A 175 10.53 5.38 -7.61
C LEU A 175 11.94 4.81 -7.44
N ARG A 176 12.01 3.49 -7.24
CA ARG A 176 13.27 2.76 -7.24
C ARG A 176 13.88 2.77 -8.64
N CYS A 177 15.14 3.20 -8.76
CA CYS A 177 15.86 3.14 -10.02
C CYS A 177 16.25 1.69 -10.34
N GLY A 178 15.92 1.20 -11.53
CA GLY A 178 16.31 -0.15 -11.97
C GLY A 178 17.81 -0.33 -12.23
N ASN A 179 18.58 0.76 -12.33
CA ASN A 179 20.03 0.71 -12.57
C ASN A 179 20.82 0.73 -11.26
N CYS A 180 20.61 1.74 -10.40
CA CYS A 180 21.36 1.89 -9.15
C CYS A 180 20.64 1.35 -7.90
N GLY A 181 19.36 0.97 -7.99
CA GLY A 181 18.62 0.39 -6.87
C GLY A 181 18.08 1.36 -5.81
N TYR A 182 18.51 2.62 -5.82
CA TYR A 182 18.04 3.68 -4.91
C TYR A 182 16.70 4.31 -5.34
N TYR A 183 15.93 4.82 -4.38
CA TYR A 183 14.66 5.53 -4.54
C TYR A 183 14.88 6.99 -4.94
N THR A 184 15.49 7.20 -6.10
CA THR A 184 15.90 8.52 -6.60
C THR A 184 15.31 8.85 -7.97
N MET A 185 14.42 7.99 -8.49
CA MET A 185 13.79 8.18 -9.80
C MET A 185 12.56 9.08 -9.68
N LYS A 186 12.57 10.23 -10.37
CA LYS A 186 11.47 11.20 -10.39
C LYS A 186 10.97 11.43 -11.81
N VAL A 187 9.68 11.78 -11.95
CA VAL A 187 9.10 12.23 -13.22
C VAL A 187 9.65 13.63 -13.50
N VAL A 188 10.27 13.82 -14.67
CA VAL A 188 10.82 15.12 -15.09
C VAL A 188 9.98 15.79 -16.18
N ARG A 189 9.31 14.99 -17.02
CA ARG A 189 8.47 15.49 -18.11
C ARG A 189 7.37 14.48 -18.39
N GLU A 190 6.20 14.98 -18.76
CA GLU A 190 5.09 14.18 -19.27
C GLU A 190 4.71 14.73 -20.65
N GLU A 191 4.47 13.84 -21.60
CA GLU A 191 4.20 14.19 -23.00
C GLU A 191 3.03 13.34 -23.52
N ILE A 192 2.05 14.00 -24.13
CA ILE A 192 0.98 13.31 -24.87
C ILE A 192 1.51 13.08 -26.28
N ILE A 193 1.60 11.82 -26.69
CA ILE A 193 2.15 11.44 -28.01
C ILE A 193 1.07 11.32 -29.07
N GLU A 194 -0.11 10.87 -28.65
CA GLU A 194 -1.20 10.59 -29.57
C GLU A 194 -2.52 11.12 -28.98
N TYR A 195 -3.35 11.58 -29.90
CA TYR A 195 -4.70 12.03 -29.65
C TYR A 195 -5.64 11.17 -30.46
N HIS A 196 -6.81 10.94 -29.92
CA HIS A 196 -7.92 10.36 -30.65
C HIS A 196 -8.53 11.39 -31.62
N ASP A 197 -9.38 10.92 -32.54
CA ASP A 197 -10.05 11.76 -33.55
C ASP A 197 -10.90 12.90 -32.95
N ASP A 198 -11.39 12.72 -31.72
CA ASP A 198 -12.15 13.71 -30.95
C ASP A 198 -11.27 14.71 -30.19
N GLY A 199 -9.94 14.64 -30.35
CA GLY A 199 -8.96 15.51 -29.70
C GLY A 199 -8.65 15.14 -28.25
N THR A 200 -9.19 14.04 -27.73
CA THR A 200 -8.84 13.54 -26.39
C THR A 200 -7.49 12.80 -26.41
N PRO A 201 -6.66 12.91 -25.37
CA PRO A 201 -5.35 12.25 -25.36
C PRO A 201 -5.50 10.72 -25.25
N SER A 202 -4.86 9.97 -26.14
CA SER A 202 -4.89 8.49 -26.14
C SER A 202 -3.71 7.88 -25.39
N GLU A 203 -2.54 8.50 -25.51
CA GLU A 203 -1.29 7.96 -25.00
C GLU A 203 -0.44 9.03 -24.33
N LEU A 204 0.10 8.69 -23.16
CA LEU A 204 0.97 9.52 -22.35
C LEU A 204 2.30 8.83 -22.14
N ILE A 205 3.40 9.49 -22.47
CA ILE A 205 4.73 9.09 -22.02
C ILE A 205 5.12 9.90 -20.80
N LYS A 206 5.52 9.19 -19.74
CA LYS A 206 6.21 9.81 -18.60
C LYS A 206 7.71 9.57 -18.73
N HIS A 207 8.48 10.66 -18.70
CA HIS A 207 9.93 10.64 -18.69
C HIS A 207 10.40 10.71 -17.24
N TYR A 208 11.13 9.68 -16.83
CA TYR A 208 11.73 9.56 -15.52
C TYR A 208 13.24 9.79 -15.62
N ARG A 209 13.78 10.45 -14.60
CA ARG A 209 15.23 10.62 -14.43
C ARG A 209 15.62 10.31 -12.99
N CYS A 210 16.65 9.50 -12.85
CA CYS A 210 17.29 9.24 -11.58
C CYS A 210 18.15 10.44 -11.19
N THR A 211 17.95 11.00 -10.01
CA THR A 211 18.76 12.13 -9.54
C THR A 211 20.19 11.72 -9.17
N TYR A 212 20.39 10.46 -8.77
CA TYR A 212 21.70 9.89 -8.44
C TYR A 212 22.48 9.48 -9.69
N CYS A 213 22.19 8.32 -10.28
CA CYS A 213 22.95 7.79 -11.43
C CYS A 213 22.62 8.42 -12.79
N LYS A 214 21.73 9.43 -12.84
CA LYS A 214 21.27 10.12 -14.06
C LYS A 214 20.62 9.24 -15.12
N ASN A 215 20.38 7.96 -14.84
CA ASN A 215 19.67 7.07 -15.75
C ASN A 215 18.28 7.62 -16.09
N VAL A 216 17.91 7.53 -17.36
CA VAL A 216 16.64 8.03 -17.90
C VAL A 216 15.81 6.84 -18.35
N ARG A 217 14.50 6.90 -18.08
CA ARG A 217 13.54 5.90 -18.52
C ARG A 217 12.30 6.61 -19.03
N ALA A 218 11.77 6.17 -20.15
CA ALA A 218 10.44 6.55 -20.60
C ALA A 218 9.48 5.37 -20.38
N THR A 219 8.24 5.63 -19.99
CA THR A 219 7.21 4.59 -19.92
C THR A 219 5.92 5.16 -20.46
N GLN A 220 5.33 4.43 -21.40
CA GLN A 220 4.09 4.77 -22.06
C GLN A 220 2.92 4.24 -21.25
N PHE A 221 1.88 5.06 -21.15
CA PHE A 221 0.64 4.77 -20.47
C PHE A 221 -0.50 5.06 -21.44
N HIS A 222 -1.39 4.08 -21.61
CA HIS A 222 -2.62 4.30 -22.34
C HIS A 222 -3.61 5.08 -21.46
N ILE A 223 -4.11 6.19 -21.96
CA ILE A 223 -5.14 6.98 -21.30
C ILE A 223 -6.50 6.38 -21.68
N SER A 224 -7.15 5.79 -20.68
CA SER A 224 -8.49 5.23 -20.85
C SER A 224 -9.51 6.34 -21.09
N LYS A 225 -10.36 6.19 -22.11
CA LYS A 225 -11.57 7.00 -22.33
C LYS A 225 -12.75 6.61 -21.43
N LYS A 226 -12.62 5.55 -20.65
CA LYS A 226 -13.76 5.00 -19.89
C LYS A 226 -14.34 6.04 -18.96
N GLU A 227 -15.64 6.28 -19.13
CA GLU A 227 -16.42 7.13 -18.25
C GLU A 227 -17.00 6.30 -17.09
N GLY A 228 -17.56 6.99 -16.09
CA GLY A 228 -18.12 6.34 -14.90
C GLY A 228 -19.16 5.26 -15.19
N ALA A 229 -19.82 5.29 -16.36
CA ALA A 229 -20.77 4.27 -16.79
C ALA A 229 -20.09 2.99 -17.29
N ASP A 230 -18.93 3.09 -17.94
CA ASP A 230 -18.23 1.95 -18.54
C ASP A 230 -17.70 0.99 -17.47
N TYR A 231 -17.24 1.53 -16.33
CA TYR A 231 -16.78 0.73 -15.20
C TYR A 231 -17.91 -0.08 -14.51
N LYS A 232 -19.18 0.22 -14.78
CA LYS A 232 -20.32 -0.54 -14.21
C LYS A 232 -20.55 -1.87 -14.93
N LEU A 233 -20.09 -1.99 -16.18
CA LEU A 233 -20.27 -3.17 -17.03
C LEU A 233 -19.07 -4.11 -16.97
N GLU A 234 -17.92 -3.62 -16.48
CA GLU A 234 -16.77 -4.47 -16.24
C GLU A 234 -17.03 -5.41 -15.06
N LYS A 235 -17.11 -6.70 -15.37
CA LYS A 235 -17.00 -7.73 -14.33
C LYS A 235 -15.63 -7.57 -13.69
N PRO A 236 -15.51 -7.57 -12.35
CA PRO A 236 -14.21 -7.50 -11.71
C PRO A 236 -13.36 -8.65 -12.25
N HIS A 237 -12.25 -8.31 -12.91
CA HIS A 237 -11.23 -9.29 -13.21
C HIS A 237 -10.70 -9.76 -11.86
N PHE A 238 -11.12 -10.96 -11.44
CA PHE A 238 -10.46 -11.67 -10.36
C PHE A 238 -9.03 -11.91 -10.82
N ALA A 239 -8.11 -11.04 -10.42
CA ALA A 239 -6.69 -11.20 -10.67
C ALA A 239 -6.31 -12.61 -10.20
N ARG A 240 -5.96 -13.49 -11.14
CA ARG A 240 -5.18 -14.67 -10.79
C ARG A 240 -3.91 -14.13 -10.12
N ASN A 241 -3.59 -14.66 -8.94
CA ASN A 241 -2.48 -14.15 -8.14
C ASN A 241 -1.15 -14.46 -8.84
N THR A 242 -0.67 -13.56 -9.69
CA THR A 242 0.59 -13.65 -10.44
C THR A 242 1.69 -12.78 -9.82
N LYS A 243 1.49 -12.28 -8.59
CA LYS A 243 2.38 -11.33 -7.89
C LYS A 243 3.82 -11.82 -7.67
N ASP A 244 4.07 -13.12 -7.81
CA ASP A 244 5.37 -13.75 -7.55
C ASP A 244 6.03 -14.31 -8.83
N ILE A 245 5.62 -13.86 -10.02
CA ILE A 245 6.21 -14.31 -11.30
C ILE A 245 7.06 -13.17 -11.88
N ASP A 246 8.38 -13.31 -11.79
CA ASP A 246 9.34 -12.31 -12.30
C ASP A 246 9.66 -12.48 -13.80
N LEU A 247 9.56 -13.70 -14.33
CA LEU A 247 9.89 -14.03 -15.73
C LEU A 247 9.27 -15.37 -16.15
N ILE A 248 8.74 -15.44 -17.36
CA ILE A 248 8.25 -16.68 -17.99
C ILE A 248 9.09 -16.95 -19.23
N ARG A 249 9.75 -18.11 -19.27
CA ARG A 249 10.50 -18.57 -20.44
C ARG A 249 9.75 -19.73 -21.11
N VAL A 250 9.42 -19.56 -22.37
CA VAL A 250 8.79 -20.57 -23.24
C VAL A 250 9.85 -21.10 -24.21
N GLU A 251 10.15 -22.38 -24.12
CA GLU A 251 11.08 -23.07 -25.01
C GLU A 251 10.28 -23.99 -25.95
N ILE A 252 10.37 -23.72 -27.26
CA ILE A 252 9.65 -24.49 -28.28
C ILE A 252 10.66 -25.34 -29.06
N HIS A 253 10.46 -26.65 -29.04
CA HIS A 253 11.30 -27.61 -29.77
C HIS A 253 10.57 -28.03 -31.05
N SER A 254 11.17 -27.72 -32.19
CA SER A 254 10.72 -28.21 -33.50
C SER A 254 11.71 -29.24 -34.03
N SER A 255 11.19 -30.36 -34.52
CA SER A 255 11.98 -31.40 -35.19
C SER A 255 12.70 -30.89 -36.45
N LEU A 256 12.21 -29.82 -37.07
CA LEU A 256 12.73 -29.26 -38.33
C LEU A 256 13.57 -27.98 -38.13
N LYS A 257 13.23 -27.14 -37.15
CA LYS A 257 13.82 -25.79 -36.98
C LYS A 257 14.65 -25.60 -35.70
N GLY A 258 14.92 -26.68 -34.97
CA GLY A 258 15.72 -26.64 -33.73
C GLY A 258 14.96 -26.03 -32.54
N LYS A 259 15.73 -25.62 -31.53
CA LYS A 259 15.20 -25.06 -30.27
C LYS A 259 15.14 -23.54 -30.34
N ARG A 260 14.02 -22.93 -29.95
CA ARG A 260 13.86 -21.47 -29.80
C ARG A 260 13.31 -21.12 -28.44
N ASN A 261 13.87 -20.06 -27.85
CA ASN A 261 13.52 -19.57 -26.52
C ASN A 261 12.88 -18.19 -26.63
N TYR A 262 11.75 -18.00 -25.94
CA TYR A 262 11.02 -16.75 -25.86
C TYR A 262 10.79 -16.39 -24.39
N GLU A 263 10.94 -15.12 -24.04
CA GLU A 263 10.82 -14.63 -22.67
C GLU A 263 9.74 -13.58 -22.56
N PHE A 264 8.90 -13.70 -21.54
CA PHE A 264 7.76 -12.84 -21.28
C PHE A 264 7.78 -12.37 -19.82
N GLN A 265 7.33 -11.14 -19.60
CA GLN A 265 7.28 -10.56 -18.26
C GLN A 265 5.98 -10.90 -17.54
N THR A 266 4.92 -11.27 -18.27
CA THR A 266 3.63 -11.64 -17.68
C THR A 266 3.05 -12.91 -18.29
N VAL A 267 2.15 -13.56 -17.53
CA VAL A 267 1.45 -14.78 -17.97
C VAL A 267 0.58 -14.49 -19.18
N GLU A 268 -0.06 -13.32 -19.21
CA GLU A 268 -0.95 -12.91 -20.29
C GLU A 268 -0.20 -12.76 -21.62
N GLN A 269 1.00 -12.16 -21.59
CA GLN A 269 1.87 -12.04 -22.77
C GLN A 269 2.30 -13.41 -23.31
N ALA A 270 2.68 -14.33 -22.41
CA ALA A 270 3.07 -15.68 -22.80
C ALA A 270 1.89 -16.45 -23.42
N GLN A 271 0.68 -16.31 -22.86
CA GLN A 271 -0.52 -16.95 -23.39
C GLN A 271 -0.90 -16.42 -24.77
N GLN A 272 -0.94 -15.10 -24.94
CA GLN A 272 -1.24 -14.49 -26.22
C GLN A 272 -0.22 -14.89 -27.30
N PHE A 273 1.07 -14.91 -26.94
CA PHE A 273 2.11 -15.42 -27.83
C PHE A 273 1.85 -16.87 -28.25
N LEU A 274 1.51 -17.76 -27.32
CA LEU A 274 1.25 -19.16 -27.63
C LEU A 274 -0.01 -19.35 -28.51
N GLU A 275 -1.01 -18.49 -28.38
CA GLU A 275 -2.22 -18.52 -29.22
C GLU A 275 -1.94 -18.06 -30.66
N GLU A 276 -1.02 -17.11 -30.84
CA GLU A 276 -0.66 -16.54 -32.14
C GLU A 276 0.53 -17.26 -32.81
N PHE A 277 1.26 -18.08 -32.07
CA PHE A 277 2.51 -18.68 -32.54
C PHE A 277 2.28 -19.72 -33.63
N ASP A 278 2.77 -19.41 -34.83
CA ASP A 278 2.75 -20.28 -36.01
C ASP A 278 4.15 -20.38 -36.63
N PHE A 279 4.66 -21.60 -36.79
CA PHE A 279 5.97 -21.88 -37.37
C PHE A 279 6.08 -21.50 -38.86
N GLU A 280 4.96 -21.36 -39.56
CA GLU A 280 4.92 -21.07 -40.99
C GLU A 280 5.06 -19.58 -41.33
N LYS A 281 4.72 -18.68 -40.40
CA LYS A 281 4.81 -17.22 -40.60
C LYS A 281 6.22 -16.63 -40.46
N GLY A 282 7.20 -17.43 -40.04
CA GLY A 282 8.59 -16.98 -39.91
C GLY A 282 9.39 -17.14 -41.20
N LYS A 283 9.37 -16.11 -42.05
CA LYS A 283 10.43 -15.78 -43.00
C LYS A 283 11.12 -14.50 -42.54
#